data_AF-A0A3D9JNI9-F1
#
_entry.id   AF-A0A3D9JNI9-F1
#
_cell.length_a   1.000
_cell.length_b   1.000
_cell.length_c   1.000
_cell.angle_alpha   90.00
_cell.angle_beta   90.00
_cell.angle_gamma   90.00
#
_symmetry.space_group_name_H-M   'P 1'
#
loop_
_entity.id
_entity.type
_entity.pdbx_description
1 polymer ?
#
loop_
_entity_poly.entity_id
_entity_poly.type
_entity_poly.pdbx_seq_one_letter_code
_entity_poly.pdbx_strand_id
1 'polypeptide(L)'
;MMQSSLRKPAVASAAPRVEKPQSPAKTSAKPKPAKPVARAKQGKLPLKKKVRKLALGKGKAHSRRRRVGSKRRTPIVSKPQLEQGDESFRERQRSYEQGYQEGLIEGGERMLEEHLPPDMIIPDITAREAVSAGVESLKKRGIPLLNSATVYDELAAALNERRSYAFIRLGDGELLTLAQEKVLSLEEVRREGDFLPYAGVTIPNLAARDELAECIKVATLIGVPMSRHPHFQPLLFATLRAHGIDYRQLRFTTSTMNYLMEEQGLLLRLFQGRKLLIIGNVALQLREALLEKGMEVVGAVTPVNGYADVPRVVAEAMQYDYDIALVAAGIAAIPITVHLAGMGGKVTFDFGHLADRMAGLAQPERQ
;
A
#
# COMPACT_ATOMS: atom_id res chain seq x y z
N MET A 1 0.74 -72.62 2.70
CA MET A 1 0.35 -73.48 3.84
C MET A 1 0.87 -72.86 5.12
N MET A 2 0.14 -73.02 6.24
CA MET A 2 0.42 -72.49 7.59
C MET A 2 0.42 -70.95 7.70
N GLN A 3 -0.45 -70.29 8.49
CA GLN A 3 -0.72 -70.38 9.94
C GLN A 3 0.53 -70.09 10.80
N SER A 4 0.52 -69.37 11.92
CA SER A 4 -0.35 -68.37 12.59
C SER A 4 0.16 -68.30 14.05
N SER A 5 0.31 -67.12 14.66
CA SER A 5 0.46 -66.93 16.13
C SER A 5 0.54 -65.41 16.41
N LEU A 6 -0.55 -64.67 16.72
CA LEU A 6 -1.33 -64.64 17.96
C LEU A 6 -0.53 -64.48 19.26
N ARG A 7 -0.47 -63.25 19.79
CA ARG A 7 -0.69 -62.93 21.23
C ARG A 7 -0.86 -61.42 21.51
N LYS A 8 -2.10 -61.02 21.85
CA LYS A 8 -2.46 -59.95 22.82
C LYS A 8 -2.93 -60.68 24.10
N PRO A 9 -2.79 -60.18 25.36
CA PRO A 9 -3.52 -59.00 25.91
C PRO A 9 -2.68 -58.20 26.97
N ALA A 10 -3.12 -57.24 27.82
CA ALA A 10 -4.27 -56.30 27.85
C ALA A 10 -4.01 -55.07 28.75
N VAL A 11 -4.56 -53.91 28.35
CA VAL A 11 -5.36 -52.92 29.13
C VAL A 11 -5.06 -52.62 30.62
N ALA A 12 -4.67 -51.37 30.90
CA ALA A 12 -5.21 -50.47 31.94
C ALA A 12 -4.81 -49.03 31.54
N SER A 13 -5.70 -48.08 31.21
CA SER A 13 -6.88 -47.53 31.91
C SER A 13 -6.52 -46.77 33.19
N ALA A 14 -6.29 -45.46 33.04
CA ALA A 14 -6.28 -44.49 34.14
C ALA A 14 -7.13 -43.28 33.73
N ALA A 15 -8.25 -43.07 34.42
CA ALA A 15 -9.21 -42.01 34.18
C ALA A 15 -8.87 -40.73 35.01
N PRO A 16 -9.50 -39.57 34.75
CA PRO A 16 -8.94 -38.27 35.14
C PRO A 16 -9.17 -37.89 36.60
N ARG A 17 -8.28 -37.05 37.13
CA ARG A 17 -8.52 -36.35 38.41
C ARG A 17 -9.56 -35.25 38.23
N VAL A 18 -10.60 -35.31 39.07
CA VAL A 18 -11.64 -34.28 39.20
C VAL A 18 -11.15 -33.25 40.22
N GLU A 19 -10.93 -32.01 39.78
CA GLU A 19 -10.87 -30.86 40.69
C GLU A 19 -12.27 -30.27 40.85
N LYS A 20 -12.63 -29.95 42.11
CA LYS A 20 -13.92 -29.36 42.49
C LYS A 20 -13.77 -27.86 42.82
N PRO A 21 -14.84 -27.07 42.66
CA PRO A 21 -14.73 -25.62 42.56
C PRO A 21 -14.55 -24.93 43.92
N GLN A 22 -13.82 -23.80 43.91
CA GLN A 22 -13.81 -22.82 45.00
C GLN A 22 -14.50 -21.52 44.57
N SER A 23 -15.38 -21.02 45.43
CA SER A 23 -15.96 -19.68 45.40
C SER A 23 -16.61 -19.40 46.77
N PRO A 24 -17.00 -18.15 47.10
CA PRO A 24 -16.20 -16.92 46.99
C PRO A 24 -16.14 -16.16 48.33
N ALA A 25 -15.03 -15.44 48.61
CA ALA A 25 -14.93 -14.58 49.79
C ALA A 25 -15.12 -13.09 49.43
N LYS A 26 -16.04 -12.41 50.13
CA LYS A 26 -16.26 -10.95 50.09
C LYS A 26 -15.81 -10.32 51.41
N THR A 27 -15.06 -9.22 51.36
CA THR A 27 -15.07 -8.04 52.27
C THR A 27 -13.91 -7.10 51.85
N SER A 28 -14.11 -5.94 51.23
CA SER A 28 -14.66 -4.67 51.73
C SER A 28 -13.70 -3.79 52.56
N ALA A 29 -13.07 -2.79 51.92
CA ALA A 29 -12.64 -1.55 52.57
C ALA A 29 -12.52 -0.39 51.55
N LYS A 30 -13.24 0.72 51.79
CA LYS A 30 -13.04 2.04 51.16
C LYS A 30 -12.75 3.06 52.27
N PRO A 31 -11.88 4.04 52.01
CA PRO A 31 -12.21 5.43 52.33
C PRO A 31 -11.96 6.32 51.08
N LYS A 32 -13.01 6.92 50.51
CA LYS A 32 -13.59 8.26 50.80
C LYS A 32 -12.85 9.43 50.09
N PRO A 33 -13.58 10.48 49.62
CA PRO A 33 -13.11 11.35 48.54
C PRO A 33 -12.52 12.69 49.01
N ALA A 34 -11.65 13.28 48.18
CA ALA A 34 -11.27 14.69 48.24
C ALA A 34 -12.16 15.54 47.30
N LYS A 35 -12.30 16.83 47.61
CA LYS A 35 -13.36 17.73 47.10
C LYS A 35 -13.05 18.36 45.72
N PRO A 36 -14.09 18.79 44.96
CA PRO A 36 -13.94 19.51 43.71
C PRO A 36 -13.60 21.00 43.93
N VAL A 37 -12.91 21.62 42.97
CA VAL A 37 -12.63 23.07 42.97
C VAL A 37 -13.07 23.73 41.65
N ALA A 38 -13.85 24.81 41.80
CA ALA A 38 -14.08 25.90 40.84
C ALA A 38 -14.58 25.58 39.41
N ARG A 39 -15.90 25.47 39.29
CA ARG A 39 -16.65 25.83 38.07
C ARG A 39 -16.60 27.35 37.87
N ALA A 40 -15.87 27.86 36.88
CA ALA A 40 -15.84 29.29 36.53
C ALA A 40 -16.78 29.60 35.35
N LYS A 41 -17.51 30.72 35.49
CA LYS A 41 -18.72 31.08 34.74
C LYS A 41 -18.52 31.38 33.25
N GLN A 42 -19.60 31.09 32.51
CA GLN A 42 -20.04 31.74 31.27
C GLN A 42 -19.57 33.21 31.11
N GLY A 43 -19.04 33.54 29.94
CA GLY A 43 -18.86 34.92 29.45
C GLY A 43 -19.32 35.00 27.98
N LYS A 44 -20.22 35.94 27.67
CA LYS A 44 -20.86 36.05 26.35
C LYS A 44 -19.95 36.75 25.33
N LEU A 45 -20.18 36.42 24.05
CA LEU A 45 -19.80 37.20 22.86
C LEU A 45 -20.12 38.70 23.04
N PRO A 46 -19.37 39.61 22.38
CA PRO A 46 -19.81 40.00 21.03
C PRO A 46 -18.70 40.22 19.99
N LEU A 47 -19.07 39.91 18.74
CA LEU A 47 -18.47 40.42 17.50
C LEU A 47 -18.19 41.93 17.55
N LYS A 48 -17.07 42.36 16.95
CA LYS A 48 -17.02 43.63 16.20
C LYS A 48 -15.92 43.64 15.13
N LYS A 49 -16.36 43.63 13.87
CA LYS A 49 -15.53 43.95 12.69
C LYS A 49 -14.95 45.36 12.84
N LYS A 50 -13.66 45.55 12.55
CA LYS A 50 -13.15 46.86 12.07
C LYS A 50 -12.12 46.68 10.95
N VAL A 51 -12.58 46.96 9.73
CA VAL A 51 -11.74 47.21 8.56
C VAL A 51 -10.92 48.49 8.81
N ARG A 52 -9.64 48.50 8.43
CA ARG A 52 -8.87 49.74 8.22
C ARG A 52 -8.05 49.66 6.92
N LYS A 53 -8.53 50.36 5.89
CA LYS A 53 -7.71 50.80 4.76
C LYS A 53 -6.91 52.05 5.17
N LEU A 54 -5.62 52.06 4.89
CA LEU A 54 -4.76 53.24 4.67
C LEU A 54 -3.72 52.77 3.63
N ALA A 55 -3.73 53.16 2.36
CA ALA A 55 -3.66 54.49 1.75
C ALA A 55 -2.23 55.09 1.72
N LEU A 56 -1.53 54.79 0.62
CA LEU A 56 -0.64 55.67 -0.17
C LEU A 56 0.36 56.60 0.56
N GLY A 57 1.65 56.26 0.44
CA GLY A 57 2.78 57.21 0.52
C GLY A 57 3.56 57.22 -0.80
N LYS A 58 3.80 58.41 -1.39
CA LYS A 58 4.60 58.60 -2.62
C LYS A 58 5.98 59.19 -2.28
N GLY A 59 7.02 58.75 -2.99
CA GLY A 59 8.35 59.39 -3.04
C GLY A 59 9.32 58.58 -3.90
N LYS A 60 9.35 58.78 -5.23
CA LYS A 60 10.27 59.69 -5.96
C LYS A 60 11.77 59.48 -5.68
N ALA A 61 12.46 58.94 -6.68
CA ALA A 61 13.83 59.32 -7.01
C ALA A 61 14.01 59.31 -8.54
N HIS A 62 14.73 60.31 -9.08
CA HIS A 62 15.24 60.33 -10.46
C HIS A 62 16.47 59.37 -10.56
N SER A 63 17.06 58.98 -11.70
CA SER A 63 17.09 59.43 -13.10
C SER A 63 17.51 58.20 -13.98
N ARG A 64 17.77 58.20 -15.30
CA ARG A 64 18.19 59.21 -16.30
C ARG A 64 17.87 58.67 -17.71
N ARG A 65 17.73 59.57 -18.69
CA ARG A 65 17.47 59.23 -20.12
C ARG A 65 18.67 58.54 -20.80
N ARG A 66 18.40 57.67 -21.78
CA ARG A 66 19.02 57.76 -23.12
C ARG A 66 18.03 57.33 -24.23
N ARG A 67 18.21 57.91 -25.42
CA ARG A 67 17.31 57.87 -26.59
C ARG A 67 17.76 56.82 -27.61
N VAL A 68 16.96 56.71 -28.69
CA VAL A 68 17.19 56.08 -30.00
C VAL A 68 16.71 54.61 -30.05
N GLY A 69 15.85 54.17 -30.97
CA GLY A 69 15.22 54.87 -32.10
C GLY A 69 15.48 54.18 -33.44
N SER A 70 14.68 53.17 -33.78
CA SER A 70 14.62 52.62 -35.14
C SER A 70 13.30 51.88 -35.36
N LYS A 71 12.53 52.31 -36.37
CA LYS A 71 11.38 51.56 -36.88
C LYS A 71 11.91 50.58 -37.93
N ARG A 72 11.87 49.27 -37.66
CA ARG A 72 11.97 48.25 -38.72
C ARG A 72 10.57 47.70 -39.02
N ARG A 73 10.20 47.77 -40.31
CA ARG A 73 9.03 47.08 -40.85
C ARG A 73 9.24 45.58 -40.69
N THR A 74 8.27 44.87 -40.15
CA THR A 74 8.18 43.41 -40.28
C THR A 74 7.82 43.07 -41.73
N PRO A 75 8.50 42.11 -42.38
CA PRO A 75 7.97 41.50 -43.60
C PRO A 75 6.74 40.66 -43.23
N ILE A 76 5.71 40.71 -44.06
CA ILE A 76 4.65 39.71 -44.02
C ILE A 76 5.26 38.42 -44.57
N VAL A 77 5.62 37.50 -43.67
CA VAL A 77 5.96 36.13 -44.04
C VAL A 77 4.65 35.42 -44.36
N SER A 78 4.43 35.13 -45.64
CA SER A 78 3.38 34.23 -46.10
C SER A 78 3.52 32.89 -45.39
N LYS A 79 2.43 32.40 -44.76
CA LYS A 79 2.39 31.07 -44.16
C LYS A 79 2.59 29.99 -45.23
N PRO A 80 3.55 29.07 -45.09
CA PRO A 80 3.49 27.76 -45.70
C PRO A 80 3.03 26.73 -44.65
N GLN A 81 2.01 25.94 -45.00
CA GLN A 81 1.79 24.56 -44.54
C GLN A 81 1.95 24.27 -43.03
N LEU A 82 0.84 24.39 -42.30
CA LEU A 82 0.67 23.82 -40.95
C LEU A 82 0.39 22.30 -40.95
N GLU A 83 0.48 21.63 -42.10
CA GLU A 83 0.13 20.21 -42.27
C GLU A 83 1.34 19.27 -42.23
N GLN A 84 2.57 19.76 -42.44
CA GLN A 84 3.79 18.93 -42.43
C GLN A 84 4.30 18.57 -41.02
N GLY A 85 3.79 19.23 -39.97
CA GLY A 85 4.23 18.97 -38.60
C GLY A 85 3.78 17.61 -38.05
N ASP A 86 2.53 17.22 -38.34
CA ASP A 86 1.87 16.05 -37.77
C ASP A 86 2.39 14.74 -38.39
N GLU A 87 2.57 14.68 -39.71
CA GLU A 87 3.17 13.50 -40.36
C GLU A 87 4.61 13.25 -39.88
N SER A 88 5.43 14.29 -39.76
CA SER A 88 6.81 14.14 -39.24
C SER A 88 6.88 13.63 -37.80
N PHE A 89 5.84 13.88 -37.00
CA PHE A 89 5.75 13.38 -35.62
C PHE A 89 5.32 11.91 -35.61
N ARG A 90 4.28 11.57 -36.39
CA ARG A 90 3.80 10.18 -36.55
C ARG A 90 4.84 9.26 -37.16
N GLU A 91 5.62 9.76 -38.13
CA GLU A 91 6.71 9.02 -38.77
C GLU A 91 7.86 8.76 -37.79
N ARG A 92 8.26 9.77 -37.00
CA ARG A 92 9.23 9.58 -35.90
C ARG A 92 8.73 8.61 -34.83
N GLN A 93 7.44 8.66 -34.49
CA GLN A 93 6.83 7.75 -33.52
C GLN A 93 6.83 6.30 -34.04
N ARG A 94 6.48 6.08 -35.31
CA ARG A 94 6.56 4.76 -35.97
C ARG A 94 8.00 4.26 -36.06
N SER A 95 8.95 5.10 -36.43
CA SER A 95 10.36 4.73 -36.51
C SER A 95 10.95 4.36 -35.15
N TYR A 96 10.58 5.10 -34.09
CA TYR A 96 10.94 4.76 -32.71
C TYR A 96 10.30 3.44 -32.26
N GLU A 97 9.01 3.24 -32.52
CA GLU A 97 8.29 2.01 -32.18
C GLU A 97 8.88 0.80 -32.92
N GLN A 98 9.18 0.93 -34.21
CA GLN A 98 9.86 -0.09 -35.01
C GLN A 98 11.23 -0.43 -34.42
N GLY A 99 12.11 0.55 -34.22
CA GLY A 99 13.44 0.31 -33.65
C GLY A 99 13.41 -0.27 -32.22
N TYR A 100 12.37 0.06 -31.45
CA TYR A 100 12.13 -0.56 -30.14
C TYR A 100 11.71 -2.03 -30.25
N GLN A 101 10.82 -2.39 -31.19
CA GLN A 101 10.46 -3.80 -31.42
C GLN A 101 11.64 -4.60 -31.99
N GLU A 102 12.39 -4.03 -32.93
CA GLU A 102 13.62 -4.63 -33.48
C GLU A 102 14.63 -4.90 -32.36
N GLY A 103 14.93 -3.90 -31.53
CA GLY A 103 15.86 -4.06 -30.40
C GLY A 103 15.38 -5.04 -29.31
N LEU A 104 14.06 -5.16 -29.08
CA LEU A 104 13.50 -6.18 -28.19
C LEU A 104 13.67 -7.60 -28.74
N ILE A 105 13.49 -7.78 -30.05
CA ILE A 105 13.65 -9.08 -30.71
C ILE A 105 15.14 -9.44 -30.79
N GLU A 106 15.96 -8.57 -31.39
CA GLU A 106 17.40 -8.80 -31.57
C GLU A 106 18.12 -9.01 -30.22
N GLY A 107 17.80 -8.21 -29.20
CA GLY A 107 18.35 -8.40 -27.85
C GLY A 107 17.93 -9.72 -27.20
N GLY A 108 16.73 -10.22 -27.51
CA GLY A 108 16.24 -11.53 -27.07
C GLY A 108 16.95 -12.67 -27.78
N GLU A 109 17.01 -12.63 -29.11
CA GLU A 109 17.66 -13.68 -29.93
C GLU A 109 19.18 -13.74 -29.67
N ARG A 110 19.84 -12.60 -29.48
CA ARG A 110 21.25 -12.55 -29.06
C ARG A 110 21.46 -13.17 -27.68
N MET A 111 20.56 -12.92 -26.73
CA MET A 111 20.63 -13.56 -25.41
C MET A 111 20.42 -15.08 -25.50
N LEU A 112 19.60 -15.56 -26.44
CA LEU A 112 19.49 -17.00 -26.73
C LEU A 112 20.79 -17.55 -27.33
N GLU A 113 21.35 -16.88 -28.36
CA GLU A 113 22.62 -17.26 -29.01
C GLU A 113 23.77 -17.42 -28.00
N GLU A 114 23.91 -16.48 -27.06
CA GLU A 114 24.92 -16.52 -25.99
C GLU A 114 24.79 -17.73 -25.03
N HIS A 115 23.65 -18.44 -25.04
CA HIS A 115 23.38 -19.60 -24.18
C HIS A 115 23.21 -20.94 -24.94
N LEU A 116 23.28 -20.95 -26.27
CA LEU A 116 23.23 -22.19 -27.05
C LEU A 116 24.56 -22.96 -26.95
N PRO A 117 24.56 -24.31 -26.87
CA PRO A 117 25.80 -25.08 -26.87
C PRO A 117 26.54 -24.95 -28.21
N PRO A 118 27.88 -24.75 -28.22
CA PRO A 118 28.65 -24.51 -29.44
C PRO A 118 28.73 -25.73 -30.37
N ASP A 119 28.35 -26.91 -29.88
CA ASP A 119 28.34 -28.20 -30.58
C ASP A 119 26.93 -28.68 -30.95
N MET A 120 25.89 -27.85 -30.76
CA MET A 120 24.49 -28.22 -31.01
C MET A 120 23.73 -27.13 -31.77
N ILE A 121 23.05 -27.54 -32.85
CA ILE A 121 22.03 -26.71 -33.51
C ILE A 121 20.66 -27.15 -32.98
N ILE A 122 19.89 -26.19 -32.46
CA ILE A 122 18.46 -26.38 -32.14
C ILE A 122 17.68 -25.65 -33.24
N PRO A 123 17.08 -26.36 -34.21
CA PRO A 123 16.29 -25.74 -35.27
C PRO A 123 14.95 -25.21 -34.73
N ASP A 124 14.38 -24.24 -35.46
CA ASP A 124 12.99 -23.77 -35.29
C ASP A 124 12.63 -23.32 -33.85
N ILE A 125 13.56 -22.62 -33.17
CA ILE A 125 13.34 -22.03 -31.85
C ILE A 125 13.61 -20.53 -31.85
N THR A 126 12.70 -19.75 -31.27
CA THR A 126 12.89 -18.33 -30.94
C THR A 126 13.27 -18.13 -29.47
N ALA A 127 13.86 -16.99 -29.14
CA ALA A 127 14.10 -16.59 -27.75
C ALA A 127 12.82 -16.60 -26.90
N ARG A 128 11.67 -16.28 -27.49
CA ARG A 128 10.36 -16.34 -26.81
C ARG A 128 9.98 -17.76 -26.43
N GLU A 129 10.20 -18.74 -27.30
CA GLU A 129 9.89 -20.15 -27.05
C GLU A 129 10.88 -20.76 -26.05
N ALA A 130 12.16 -20.43 -26.17
CA ALA A 130 13.18 -20.80 -25.19
C ALA A 130 12.84 -20.27 -23.78
N VAL A 131 12.45 -19.00 -23.67
CA VAL A 131 11.99 -18.40 -22.40
C VAL A 131 10.71 -19.08 -21.90
N SER A 132 9.74 -19.38 -22.77
CA SER A 132 8.49 -20.07 -22.39
C SER A 132 8.76 -21.47 -21.82
N ALA A 133 9.58 -22.28 -22.51
CA ALA A 133 10.01 -23.60 -22.03
C ALA A 133 10.81 -23.49 -20.72
N GLY A 134 11.69 -22.48 -20.61
CA GLY A 134 12.41 -22.14 -19.38
C GLY A 134 11.46 -21.84 -18.23
N VAL A 135 10.44 -20.99 -18.43
CA VAL A 135 9.44 -20.62 -17.41
C VAL A 135 8.63 -21.84 -16.96
N GLU A 136 8.18 -22.71 -17.87
CA GLU A 136 7.46 -23.93 -17.50
C GLU A 136 8.36 -24.89 -16.69
N SER A 137 9.65 -25.02 -17.02
CA SER A 137 10.60 -25.79 -16.22
C SER A 137 10.80 -25.21 -14.81
N LEU A 138 10.77 -23.87 -14.68
CA LEU A 138 10.96 -23.13 -13.44
C LEU A 138 9.70 -23.02 -12.59
N LYS A 139 8.53 -23.37 -13.12
CA LYS A 139 7.20 -23.27 -12.47
C LYS A 139 7.14 -23.89 -11.07
N LYS A 140 7.85 -25.00 -10.84
CA LYS A 140 7.97 -25.66 -9.52
C LYS A 140 8.69 -24.82 -8.45
N ARG A 141 9.41 -23.76 -8.86
CA ARG A 141 10.06 -22.76 -7.98
C ARG A 141 9.17 -21.52 -7.77
N GLY A 142 8.03 -21.42 -8.46
CA GLY A 142 7.10 -20.31 -8.35
C GLY A 142 6.43 -20.27 -6.98
N ILE A 143 6.05 -19.06 -6.56
CA ILE A 143 5.27 -18.83 -5.33
C ILE A 143 3.82 -18.60 -5.78
N PRO A 144 2.84 -19.37 -5.26
CA PRO A 144 1.45 -19.21 -5.67
C PRO A 144 0.89 -17.86 -5.19
N LEU A 145 0.09 -17.22 -6.04
CA LEU A 145 -0.63 -16.00 -5.72
C LEU A 145 -2.13 -16.29 -5.58
N LEU A 146 -2.74 -15.80 -4.52
CA LEU A 146 -4.18 -15.87 -4.29
C LEU A 146 -4.91 -14.93 -5.26
N ASN A 147 -5.96 -15.44 -5.90
CA ASN A 147 -6.84 -14.66 -6.79
C ASN A 147 -7.96 -13.95 -6.02
N SER A 148 -8.68 -13.04 -6.66
CA SER A 148 -9.72 -12.21 -6.02
C SER A 148 -10.86 -12.99 -5.39
N ALA A 149 -11.28 -14.11 -5.97
CA ALA A 149 -12.32 -14.96 -5.40
C ALA A 149 -11.84 -15.62 -4.10
N THR A 150 -10.64 -16.21 -4.11
CA THR A 150 -10.06 -16.83 -2.90
C THR A 150 -9.77 -15.80 -1.79
N VAL A 151 -9.29 -14.60 -2.15
CA VAL A 151 -9.10 -13.50 -1.18
C VAL A 151 -10.44 -13.03 -0.60
N TYR A 152 -11.49 -12.91 -1.42
CA TYR A 152 -12.84 -12.60 -0.94
C TYR A 152 -13.36 -13.66 0.03
N ASP A 153 -13.25 -14.95 -0.31
CA ASP A 153 -13.75 -16.05 0.54
C ASP A 153 -13.01 -16.10 1.88
N GLU A 154 -11.69 -15.87 1.90
CA GLU A 154 -10.90 -15.81 3.12
C GLU A 154 -11.25 -14.64 4.04
N LEU A 155 -11.46 -13.45 3.46
CA LEU A 155 -11.88 -12.25 4.20
C LEU A 155 -13.31 -12.42 4.74
N ALA A 156 -14.22 -12.97 3.94
CA ALA A 156 -15.58 -13.28 4.36
C ALA A 156 -15.62 -14.32 5.49
N ALA A 157 -14.80 -15.37 5.40
CA ALA A 157 -14.63 -16.35 6.48
C ALA A 157 -14.09 -15.68 7.75
N ALA A 158 -13.04 -14.86 7.65
CA ALA A 158 -12.47 -14.16 8.80
C ALA A 158 -13.48 -13.23 9.50
N LEU A 159 -14.33 -12.53 8.73
CA LEU A 159 -15.42 -11.69 9.26
C LEU A 159 -16.54 -12.50 9.94
N ASN A 160 -16.86 -13.70 9.43
CA ASN A 160 -17.85 -14.57 10.04
C ASN A 160 -17.33 -15.23 11.32
N GLU A 161 -16.06 -15.65 11.31
CA GLU A 161 -15.36 -16.29 12.44
C GLU A 161 -14.92 -15.28 13.52
N ARG A 162 -14.95 -13.97 13.22
CA ARG A 162 -14.27 -12.92 14.00
C ARG A 162 -12.81 -13.29 14.28
N ARG A 163 -12.11 -13.69 13.22
CA ARG A 163 -10.69 -14.01 13.22
C ARG A 163 -9.90 -12.80 12.70
N SER A 164 -8.77 -12.51 13.35
CA SER A 164 -7.86 -11.46 12.88
C SER A 164 -7.38 -11.74 11.45
N TYR A 165 -7.42 -10.73 10.60
CA TYR A 165 -6.89 -10.80 9.24
C TYR A 165 -6.26 -9.46 8.86
N ALA A 166 -4.93 -9.44 8.73
CA ALA A 166 -4.20 -8.28 8.22
C ALA A 166 -3.88 -8.48 6.73
N PHE A 167 -4.50 -7.68 5.87
CA PHE A 167 -4.15 -7.61 4.46
C PHE A 167 -3.37 -6.31 4.17
N ILE A 168 -2.06 -6.46 3.99
CA ILE A 168 -1.12 -5.36 3.66
C ILE A 168 -0.72 -5.43 2.19
N ARG A 169 -0.26 -4.31 1.60
CA ARG A 169 0.24 -4.28 0.22
C ARG A 169 1.59 -3.57 0.17
N LEU A 170 2.52 -4.11 -0.61
CA LEU A 170 3.85 -3.53 -0.83
C LEU A 170 3.88 -2.85 -2.20
N GLY A 171 4.17 -1.55 -2.20
CA GLY A 171 4.59 -0.77 -3.36
C GLY A 171 6.10 -0.56 -3.38
N ASP A 172 6.55 0.30 -4.28
CA ASP A 172 7.91 0.84 -4.31
C ASP A 172 8.25 1.62 -3.03
N GLY A 173 7.33 2.44 -2.51
CA GLY A 173 7.54 3.22 -1.29
C GLY A 173 7.89 2.35 -0.06
N GLU A 174 7.15 1.27 0.16
CA GLU A 174 7.41 0.33 1.24
C GLU A 174 8.71 -0.46 1.00
N LEU A 175 9.01 -0.83 -0.26
CA LEU A 175 10.21 -1.57 -0.62
C LEU A 175 11.49 -0.74 -0.50
N LEU A 176 11.45 0.53 -0.91
CA LEU A 176 12.54 1.49 -0.70
C LEU A 176 12.75 1.78 0.80
N THR A 177 11.65 1.90 1.56
CA THR A 177 11.72 2.04 3.03
C THR A 177 12.40 0.82 3.67
N LEU A 178 12.05 -0.40 3.24
CA LEU A 178 12.68 -1.65 3.68
C LEU A 178 14.16 -1.78 3.27
N ALA A 179 14.57 -1.13 2.19
CA ALA A 179 15.92 -1.25 1.61
C ALA A 179 17.00 -0.45 2.35
N GLN A 180 16.63 0.60 3.09
CA GLN A 180 17.53 1.51 3.81
C GLN A 180 18.61 0.77 4.62
N GLU A 181 19.88 0.95 4.27
CA GLU A 181 21.05 0.37 4.95
C GLU A 181 20.98 -1.18 5.08
N LYS A 182 20.32 -1.82 4.10
CA LYS A 182 20.12 -3.28 4.03
C LYS A 182 20.36 -3.84 2.63
N VAL A 183 19.89 -3.12 1.61
CA VAL A 183 20.07 -3.43 0.19
C VAL A 183 20.57 -2.20 -0.58
N LEU A 184 20.11 -1.01 -0.18
CA LEU A 184 20.47 0.28 -0.76
C LEU A 184 20.99 1.21 0.35
N SER A 185 21.95 2.07 0.02
CA SER A 185 22.41 3.14 0.89
C SER A 185 21.33 4.22 1.08
N LEU A 186 21.42 5.01 2.16
CA LEU A 186 20.52 6.16 2.35
C LEU A 186 20.57 7.20 1.22
N GLU A 187 21.67 7.29 0.45
CA GLU A 187 21.76 8.20 -0.70
C GLU A 187 20.97 7.67 -1.90
N GLU A 188 21.08 6.37 -2.19
CA GLU A 188 20.29 5.70 -3.22
C GLU A 188 18.80 5.74 -2.88
N VAL A 189 18.40 5.43 -1.65
CA VAL A 189 16.98 5.48 -1.24
C VAL A 189 16.39 6.90 -1.37
N ARG A 190 17.18 7.96 -1.14
CA ARG A 190 16.72 9.34 -1.38
C ARG A 190 16.62 9.70 -2.85
N ARG A 191 17.51 9.17 -3.69
CA ARG A 191 17.54 9.43 -5.13
C ARG A 191 16.41 8.70 -5.87
N GLU A 192 16.18 7.44 -5.52
CA GLU A 192 15.14 6.59 -6.13
C GLU A 192 13.75 6.75 -5.47
N GLY A 193 13.67 7.50 -4.36
CA GLY A 193 12.49 7.61 -3.49
C GLY A 193 12.26 9.04 -2.99
N ASP A 194 12.36 10.02 -3.87
CA ASP A 194 12.10 11.44 -3.56
C ASP A 194 10.64 11.69 -3.09
N PHE A 195 9.71 10.84 -3.51
CA PHE A 195 8.31 10.81 -3.09
C PHE A 195 8.06 10.21 -1.68
N LEU A 196 9.04 9.57 -1.04
CA LEU A 196 8.87 8.92 0.26
C LEU A 196 8.31 9.85 1.37
N PRO A 197 8.67 11.14 1.47
CA PRO A 197 8.06 12.07 2.42
C PRO A 197 6.56 12.28 2.19
N TYR A 198 6.08 12.26 0.94
CA TYR A 198 4.65 12.27 0.62
C TYR A 198 3.97 10.96 1.04
N ALA A 199 4.64 9.82 0.84
CA ALA A 199 4.20 8.51 1.33
C ALA A 199 4.31 8.34 2.86
N GLY A 200 4.79 9.36 3.59
CA GLY A 200 4.80 9.41 5.06
C GLY A 200 6.11 9.02 5.74
N VAL A 201 7.23 8.95 5.00
CA VAL A 201 8.56 8.59 5.53
C VAL A 201 9.65 9.55 5.07
N THR A 202 10.32 10.22 6.02
CA THR A 202 11.51 11.03 5.76
C THR A 202 12.79 10.21 5.98
N ILE A 203 13.75 10.25 5.05
CA ILE A 203 14.95 9.40 5.09
C ILE A 203 16.14 10.09 5.81
N PRO A 204 16.71 9.49 6.89
CA PRO A 204 16.52 8.11 7.33
C PRO A 204 15.34 7.91 8.28
N ASN A 205 14.66 6.79 8.13
CA ASN A 205 13.73 6.26 9.13
C ASN A 205 13.90 4.75 9.24
N LEU A 206 14.88 4.34 10.04
CA LEU A 206 15.19 2.92 10.28
C LEU A 206 14.16 2.26 11.20
N ALA A 207 13.45 3.04 12.04
CA ALA A 207 12.34 2.51 12.84
C ALA A 207 11.20 2.03 11.94
N ALA A 208 10.79 2.84 10.95
CA ALA A 208 9.80 2.41 9.94
C ALA A 208 10.29 1.20 9.14
N ARG A 209 11.56 1.17 8.73
CA ARG A 209 12.16 0.00 8.05
C ARG A 209 11.98 -1.28 8.87
N ASP A 210 12.37 -1.24 10.14
CA ASP A 210 12.41 -2.43 11.00
C ASP A 210 10.98 -2.85 11.41
N GLU A 211 10.09 -1.89 11.67
CA GLU A 211 8.68 -2.18 11.96
C GLU A 211 7.93 -2.75 10.74
N LEU A 212 8.18 -2.25 9.53
CA LEU A 212 7.65 -2.87 8.29
C LEU A 212 8.12 -4.32 8.14
N ALA A 213 9.39 -4.61 8.46
CA ALA A 213 9.94 -5.95 8.38
C ALA A 213 9.28 -6.91 9.39
N GLU A 214 8.97 -6.46 10.61
CA GLU A 214 8.20 -7.25 11.57
C GLU A 214 6.73 -7.41 11.15
N CYS A 215 6.10 -6.35 10.64
CA CYS A 215 4.72 -6.39 10.13
C CYS A 215 4.54 -7.42 9.01
N ILE A 216 5.51 -7.52 8.10
CA ILE A 216 5.52 -8.52 7.01
C ILE A 216 5.54 -9.96 7.55
N LYS A 217 6.25 -10.23 8.66
CA LYS A 217 6.35 -11.59 9.23
C LYS A 217 5.03 -12.09 9.84
N VAL A 218 4.15 -11.18 10.27
CA VAL A 218 2.90 -11.50 10.99
C VAL A 218 1.63 -11.20 10.20
N ALA A 219 1.73 -10.54 9.04
CA ALA A 219 0.59 -10.26 8.18
C ALA A 219 -0.05 -11.55 7.64
N THR A 220 -1.37 -11.54 7.48
CA THR A 220 -2.15 -12.72 7.04
C THR A 220 -2.12 -12.91 5.52
N LEU A 221 -2.02 -11.80 4.79
CA LEU A 221 -1.90 -11.74 3.34
C LEU A 221 -1.10 -10.50 2.92
N ILE A 222 -0.24 -10.66 1.91
CA ILE A 222 0.63 -9.60 1.40
C ILE A 222 0.39 -9.42 -0.10
N GLY A 223 -0.08 -8.25 -0.52
CA GLY A 223 -0.13 -7.87 -1.92
C GLY A 223 1.25 -7.44 -2.41
N VAL A 224 1.78 -8.05 -3.46
CA VAL A 224 3.10 -7.75 -4.03
C VAL A 224 3.02 -7.25 -5.48
N PRO A 225 3.98 -6.42 -5.93
CA PRO A 225 3.97 -5.89 -7.29
C PRO A 225 4.32 -6.99 -8.30
N MET A 226 3.64 -6.97 -9.44
CA MET A 226 3.86 -7.95 -10.53
C MET A 226 4.93 -7.51 -11.53
N SER A 227 5.29 -6.23 -11.55
CA SER A 227 6.28 -5.69 -12.47
C SER A 227 7.71 -6.14 -12.09
N ARG A 228 8.54 -6.29 -13.13
CA ARG A 228 9.95 -6.67 -13.04
C ARG A 228 10.91 -5.47 -12.96
N HIS A 229 10.38 -4.24 -12.92
CA HIS A 229 11.16 -3.03 -12.66
C HIS A 229 12.02 -3.18 -11.40
N PRO A 230 13.26 -2.63 -11.32
CA PRO A 230 14.18 -2.84 -10.21
C PRO A 230 13.55 -2.64 -8.82
N HIS A 231 12.77 -1.58 -8.61
CA HIS A 231 12.16 -1.24 -7.32
C HIS A 231 10.95 -2.10 -6.92
N PHE A 232 10.54 -3.07 -7.75
CA PHE A 232 9.45 -4.00 -7.47
C PHE A 232 9.97 -5.41 -7.14
N GLN A 233 9.71 -6.44 -7.95
CA GLN A 233 10.06 -7.83 -7.60
C GLN A 233 11.55 -8.06 -7.28
N PRO A 234 12.54 -7.47 -7.99
CA PRO A 234 13.94 -7.60 -7.63
C PRO A 234 14.23 -7.06 -6.22
N LEU A 235 13.78 -5.84 -5.92
CA LEU A 235 13.95 -5.22 -4.60
C LEU A 235 13.19 -5.97 -3.50
N LEU A 236 11.94 -6.39 -3.74
CA LEU A 236 11.13 -7.21 -2.82
C LEU A 236 11.89 -8.44 -2.33
N PHE A 237 12.37 -9.29 -3.23
CA PHE A 237 13.04 -10.51 -2.80
C PHE A 237 14.45 -10.23 -2.23
N ALA A 238 15.08 -9.10 -2.58
CA ALA A 238 16.33 -8.67 -1.95
C ALA A 238 16.12 -8.19 -0.51
N THR A 239 15.13 -7.33 -0.24
CA THR A 239 14.84 -6.80 1.10
C THR A 239 14.34 -7.88 2.04
N LEU A 240 13.43 -8.77 1.58
CA LEU A 240 12.98 -9.91 2.40
C LEU A 240 14.15 -10.79 2.84
N ARG A 241 15.12 -11.07 1.95
CA ARG A 241 16.36 -11.79 2.32
C ARG A 241 17.25 -11.01 3.29
N ALA A 242 17.46 -9.71 3.07
CA ALA A 242 18.29 -8.86 3.94
C ALA A 242 17.72 -8.65 5.36
N HIS A 243 16.41 -8.90 5.54
CA HIS A 243 15.71 -8.93 6.82
C HIS A 243 15.53 -10.35 7.39
N GLY A 244 16.08 -11.38 6.74
CA GLY A 244 15.99 -12.77 7.21
C GLY A 244 14.59 -13.39 7.11
N ILE A 245 13.71 -12.84 6.27
CA ILE A 245 12.32 -13.26 6.11
C ILE A 245 12.25 -14.40 5.07
N ASP A 246 11.84 -15.61 5.51
CA ASP A 246 11.57 -16.72 4.59
C ASP A 246 10.25 -16.49 3.85
N TYR A 247 10.36 -15.84 2.71
CA TYR A 247 9.24 -15.54 1.82
C TYR A 247 8.49 -16.78 1.30
N ARG A 248 8.99 -18.02 1.49
CA ARG A 248 8.24 -19.23 1.14
C ARG A 248 7.15 -19.58 2.15
N GLN A 249 7.23 -19.03 3.37
CA GLN A 249 6.23 -19.22 4.43
C GLN A 249 5.17 -18.11 4.41
N LEU A 250 5.39 -17.04 3.64
CA LEU A 250 4.45 -15.93 3.46
C LEU A 250 3.37 -16.27 2.43
N ARG A 251 2.22 -15.59 2.56
CA ARG A 251 1.05 -15.74 1.69
C ARG A 251 0.90 -14.49 0.84
N PHE A 252 0.80 -14.66 -0.48
CA PHE A 252 0.84 -13.53 -1.42
C PHE A 252 -0.39 -13.42 -2.32
N THR A 253 -0.67 -12.18 -2.71
CA THR A 253 -1.57 -11.81 -3.81
C THR A 253 -0.95 -10.62 -4.56
N THR A 254 -1.65 -9.97 -5.48
CA THR A 254 -1.15 -8.76 -6.16
C THR A 254 -1.33 -7.51 -5.29
N SER A 255 -0.41 -6.53 -5.37
CA SER A 255 -0.54 -5.25 -4.66
C SER A 255 -1.67 -4.34 -5.19
N THR A 256 -2.30 -4.76 -6.30
CA THR A 256 -3.50 -4.15 -6.90
C THR A 256 -4.79 -4.96 -6.67
N MET A 257 -4.75 -6.01 -5.86
CA MET A 257 -5.91 -6.89 -5.61
C MET A 257 -7.12 -6.13 -5.05
N ASN A 258 -6.90 -5.03 -4.32
CA ASN A 258 -7.95 -4.12 -3.89
C ASN A 258 -8.76 -3.54 -5.07
N TYR A 259 -8.10 -3.07 -6.13
CA TYR A 259 -8.77 -2.61 -7.36
C TYR A 259 -9.50 -3.77 -8.06
N LEU A 260 -8.88 -4.95 -8.14
CA LEU A 260 -9.49 -6.12 -8.77
C LEU A 260 -10.77 -6.58 -8.04
N MET A 261 -10.77 -6.53 -6.71
CA MET A 261 -11.96 -6.83 -5.90
C MET A 261 -13.02 -5.73 -5.99
N GLU A 262 -12.65 -4.48 -6.21
CA GLU A 262 -13.60 -3.38 -6.45
C GLU A 262 -14.30 -3.53 -7.80
N GLU A 263 -13.53 -3.75 -8.86
CA GLU A 263 -14.01 -3.89 -10.24
C GLU A 263 -14.90 -5.12 -10.44
N GLN A 264 -14.69 -6.17 -9.63
CA GLN A 264 -15.54 -7.36 -9.58
C GLN A 264 -16.73 -7.22 -8.60
N GLY A 265 -16.92 -6.07 -7.95
CA GLY A 265 -17.97 -5.81 -6.97
C GLY A 265 -17.83 -6.56 -5.64
N LEU A 266 -16.73 -7.28 -5.44
CA LEU A 266 -16.47 -8.12 -4.27
C LEU A 266 -16.29 -7.30 -2.99
N LEU A 267 -15.69 -6.11 -3.06
CA LEU A 267 -15.53 -5.24 -1.88
C LEU A 267 -16.87 -4.76 -1.31
N LEU A 268 -17.76 -4.25 -2.16
CA LEU A 268 -19.08 -3.78 -1.68
C LEU A 268 -19.89 -4.95 -1.08
N ARG A 269 -19.79 -6.14 -1.67
CA ARG A 269 -20.39 -7.36 -1.12
C ARG A 269 -19.77 -7.78 0.23
N LEU A 270 -18.47 -7.58 0.41
CA LEU A 270 -17.75 -7.87 1.65
C LEU A 270 -18.13 -6.89 2.78
N PHE A 271 -18.37 -5.62 2.43
CA PHE A 271 -18.71 -4.54 3.35
C PHE A 271 -20.18 -4.54 3.80
N GLN A 272 -21.08 -5.15 3.02
CA GLN A 272 -22.52 -5.13 3.30
C GLN A 272 -22.84 -5.72 4.69
N GLY A 273 -23.50 -4.92 5.53
CA GLY A 273 -23.87 -5.32 6.89
C GLY A 273 -22.69 -5.46 7.87
N ARG A 274 -21.55 -4.84 7.57
CA ARG A 274 -20.36 -4.76 8.43
C ARG A 274 -20.10 -3.34 8.87
N LYS A 275 -19.61 -3.19 10.09
CA LYS A 275 -19.18 -1.91 10.64
C LYS A 275 -17.81 -1.53 10.08
N LEU A 276 -17.76 -0.43 9.31
CA LEU A 276 -16.54 0.07 8.69
C LEU A 276 -15.93 1.21 9.53
N LEU A 277 -14.65 1.09 9.86
CA LEU A 277 -13.80 2.21 10.28
C LEU A 277 -12.93 2.63 9.09
N ILE A 278 -12.80 3.93 8.85
CA ILE A 278 -11.98 4.46 7.75
C ILE A 278 -10.83 5.28 8.33
N ILE A 279 -9.61 5.02 7.86
CA ILE A 279 -8.39 5.62 8.38
C ILE A 279 -7.60 6.20 7.21
N GLY A 280 -7.22 7.49 7.29
CA GLY A 280 -6.44 8.13 6.23
C GLY A 280 -6.81 9.59 5.97
N ASN A 281 -6.09 10.24 5.06
CA ASN A 281 -6.28 11.67 4.74
C ASN A 281 -7.58 11.96 3.97
N VAL A 282 -8.11 10.97 3.26
CA VAL A 282 -9.40 11.05 2.54
C VAL A 282 -10.56 10.34 3.27
N ALA A 283 -10.38 10.03 4.56
CA ALA A 283 -11.31 9.18 5.30
C ALA A 283 -12.72 9.77 5.45
N LEU A 284 -12.86 11.11 5.47
CA LEU A 284 -14.17 11.77 5.52
C LEU A 284 -14.89 11.68 4.16
N GLN A 285 -14.18 11.86 3.06
CA GLN A 285 -14.74 11.79 1.72
C GLN A 285 -15.15 10.35 1.36
N LEU A 286 -14.29 9.37 1.70
CA LEU A 286 -14.62 7.95 1.53
C LEU A 286 -15.78 7.51 2.43
N ARG A 287 -15.90 8.07 3.64
CA ARG A 287 -17.05 7.85 4.53
C ARG A 287 -18.36 8.25 3.87
N GLU A 288 -18.46 9.48 3.35
CA GLU A 288 -19.70 9.93 2.71
C GLU A 288 -20.04 9.07 1.47
N ALA A 289 -19.05 8.77 0.62
CA ALA A 289 -19.24 7.92 -0.55
C ALA A 289 -19.68 6.47 -0.24
N LEU A 290 -19.28 5.92 0.93
CA LEU A 290 -19.73 4.61 1.40
C LEU A 290 -21.11 4.66 2.09
N LEU A 291 -21.42 5.74 2.81
CA LEU A 291 -22.76 5.99 3.38
C LEU A 291 -23.81 6.15 2.27
N GLU A 292 -23.50 6.88 1.19
CA GLU A 292 -24.37 7.00 0.00
C GLU A 292 -24.64 5.64 -0.68
N LYS A 293 -23.70 4.69 -0.57
CA LYS A 293 -23.85 3.31 -1.04
C LYS A 293 -24.55 2.38 -0.03
N GLY A 294 -25.03 2.90 1.10
CA GLY A 294 -25.76 2.14 2.12
C GLY A 294 -24.88 1.28 3.04
N MET A 295 -23.59 1.59 3.17
CA MET A 295 -22.68 0.89 4.10
C MET A 295 -22.76 1.49 5.51
N GLU A 296 -22.49 0.68 6.54
CA GLU A 296 -22.42 1.16 7.93
C GLU A 296 -21.00 1.67 8.25
N VAL A 297 -20.80 2.99 8.26
CA VAL A 297 -19.51 3.60 8.65
C VAL A 297 -19.61 4.13 10.09
N VAL A 298 -18.90 3.51 11.02
CA VAL A 298 -18.96 3.84 12.47
C VAL A 298 -18.04 4.99 12.87
N GLY A 299 -17.01 5.28 12.08
CA GLY A 299 -15.99 6.25 12.44
C GLY A 299 -15.04 6.62 11.31
N ALA A 300 -14.24 7.65 11.54
CA ALA A 300 -13.12 8.02 10.69
C ALA A 300 -11.95 8.52 11.54
N VAL A 301 -10.72 8.09 11.25
CA VAL A 301 -9.49 8.55 11.90
C VAL A 301 -8.64 9.29 10.87
N THR A 302 -8.43 10.58 11.09
CA THR A 302 -7.85 11.50 10.10
C THR A 302 -7.34 12.80 10.76
N PRO A 303 -6.30 13.47 10.23
CA PRO A 303 -5.38 13.00 9.19
C PRO A 303 -4.46 11.86 9.68
N VAL A 304 -3.62 11.33 8.80
CA VAL A 304 -2.47 10.48 9.13
C VAL A 304 -1.24 11.10 8.48
N ASN A 305 -0.39 11.72 9.29
CA ASN A 305 0.77 12.50 8.85
C ASN A 305 2.04 11.62 8.77
N GLY A 306 1.91 10.45 8.14
CA GLY A 306 2.98 9.48 7.98
C GLY A 306 3.27 8.62 9.22
N TYR A 307 4.44 7.98 9.23
CA TYR A 307 4.78 6.90 10.16
C TYR A 307 4.76 7.31 11.65
N ALA A 308 5.14 8.55 11.98
CA ALA A 308 5.15 9.02 13.37
C ALA A 308 3.76 9.05 14.02
N ASP A 309 2.69 9.09 13.21
CA ASP A 309 1.30 9.10 13.67
C ASP A 309 0.74 7.69 13.99
N VAL A 310 1.45 6.61 13.64
CA VAL A 310 0.97 5.21 13.82
C VAL A 310 0.44 4.94 15.24
N PRO A 311 1.16 5.27 16.35
CA PRO A 311 0.67 4.99 17.69
C PRO A 311 -0.61 5.76 18.04
N ARG A 312 -0.72 7.01 17.59
CA ARG A 312 -1.90 7.87 17.78
C ARG A 312 -3.10 7.29 17.03
N VAL A 313 -2.92 6.99 15.75
CA VAL A 313 -3.96 6.47 14.86
C VAL A 313 -4.49 5.13 15.34
N VAL A 314 -3.62 4.24 15.81
CA VAL A 314 -4.03 2.99 16.47
C VAL A 314 -4.88 3.30 17.71
N ALA A 315 -4.40 4.13 18.64
CA ALA A 315 -5.13 4.44 19.88
C ALA A 315 -6.50 5.13 19.66
N GLU A 316 -6.63 5.98 18.63
CA GLU A 316 -7.90 6.58 18.21
C GLU A 316 -8.84 5.54 17.59
N ALA A 317 -8.32 4.66 16.72
CA ALA A 317 -9.09 3.57 16.12
C ALA A 317 -9.65 2.60 17.17
N MET A 318 -8.93 2.36 18.28
CA MET A 318 -9.39 1.53 19.41
C MET A 318 -10.69 2.02 20.08
N GLN A 319 -11.08 3.29 19.88
CA GLN A 319 -12.31 3.85 20.47
C GLN A 319 -13.59 3.46 19.73
N TYR A 320 -13.47 2.83 18.55
CA TYR A 320 -14.59 2.44 17.70
C TYR A 320 -14.85 0.92 17.75
N ASP A 321 -16.13 0.53 17.76
CA ASP A 321 -16.53 -0.85 17.51
C ASP A 321 -16.80 -1.05 16.02
N TYR A 322 -15.85 -1.67 15.31
CA TYR A 322 -15.91 -1.96 13.87
C TYR A 322 -15.59 -3.43 13.57
N ASP A 323 -15.97 -3.93 12.40
CA ASP A 323 -15.56 -5.26 11.90
C ASP A 323 -14.38 -5.14 10.93
N ILE A 324 -14.39 -4.09 10.10
CA ILE A 324 -13.40 -3.82 9.04
C ILE A 324 -12.76 -2.45 9.26
N ALA A 325 -11.42 -2.37 9.20
CA ALA A 325 -10.71 -1.10 9.04
C ALA A 325 -10.16 -0.95 7.61
N LEU A 326 -10.53 0.13 6.92
CA LEU A 326 -9.99 0.52 5.61
C LEU A 326 -8.93 1.59 5.81
N VAL A 327 -7.67 1.29 5.48
CA VAL A 327 -6.51 2.12 5.85
C VAL A 327 -5.81 2.67 4.60
N ALA A 328 -5.88 3.98 4.38
CA ALA A 328 -5.26 4.69 3.27
C ALA A 328 -4.30 5.77 3.80
N ALA A 329 -3.08 5.35 4.17
CA ALA A 329 -2.13 6.15 4.95
C ALA A 329 -0.68 6.08 4.44
N GLY A 330 -0.47 5.78 3.15
CA GLY A 330 0.86 5.53 2.60
C GLY A 330 1.58 4.40 3.34
N ILE A 331 2.88 4.56 3.59
CA ILE A 331 3.72 3.55 4.25
C ILE A 331 3.24 3.25 5.68
N ALA A 332 2.60 4.22 6.36
CA ALA A 332 2.02 4.02 7.68
C ALA A 332 0.81 3.06 7.67
N ALA A 333 0.20 2.77 6.51
CA ALA A 333 -0.94 1.88 6.41
C ALA A 333 -0.61 0.45 6.85
N ILE A 334 0.61 -0.05 6.58
CA ILE A 334 1.04 -1.40 6.97
C ILE A 334 1.04 -1.61 8.49
N PRO A 335 1.79 -0.83 9.30
CA PRO A 335 1.80 -1.02 10.74
C PRO A 335 0.43 -0.74 11.38
N ILE A 336 -0.32 0.27 10.92
CA ILE A 336 -1.71 0.49 11.38
C ILE A 336 -2.57 -0.76 11.13
N THR A 337 -2.50 -1.33 9.93
CA THR A 337 -3.26 -2.53 9.53
C THR A 337 -2.89 -3.73 10.41
N VAL A 338 -1.59 -3.98 10.62
CA VAL A 338 -1.13 -5.12 11.43
C VAL A 338 -1.48 -4.95 12.91
N HIS A 339 -1.24 -3.78 13.51
CA HIS A 339 -1.51 -3.54 14.94
C HIS A 339 -3.00 -3.68 15.26
N LEU A 340 -3.87 -3.14 14.41
CA LEU A 340 -5.32 -3.24 14.59
C LEU A 340 -5.85 -4.67 14.42
N ALA A 341 -5.27 -5.49 13.53
CA ALA A 341 -5.59 -6.92 13.46
C ALA A 341 -5.07 -7.68 14.68
N GLY A 342 -3.88 -7.32 15.18
CA GLY A 342 -3.26 -7.92 16.36
C GLY A 342 -4.07 -7.77 17.64
N MET A 343 -5.00 -6.80 17.71
CA MET A 343 -5.94 -6.63 18.82
C MET A 343 -6.99 -7.74 18.93
N GLY A 344 -7.19 -8.54 17.88
CA GLY A 344 -8.15 -9.65 17.87
C GLY A 344 -9.47 -9.35 17.16
N GLY A 345 -9.86 -10.24 16.25
CA GLY A 345 -11.21 -10.30 15.68
C GLY A 345 -11.63 -9.12 14.81
N LYS A 346 -10.65 -8.43 14.22
CA LYS A 346 -10.84 -7.39 13.20
C LYS A 346 -10.21 -7.84 11.88
N VAL A 347 -10.86 -7.48 10.78
CA VAL A 347 -10.25 -7.54 9.45
C VAL A 347 -9.73 -6.15 9.12
N THR A 348 -8.48 -6.06 8.71
CA THR A 348 -7.82 -4.79 8.41
C THR A 348 -7.24 -4.84 7.01
N PHE A 349 -7.41 -3.76 6.28
CA PHE A 349 -7.20 -3.72 4.85
C PHE A 349 -6.46 -2.43 4.48
N ASP A 350 -5.22 -2.58 4.05
CA ASP A 350 -4.48 -1.50 3.39
C ASP A 350 -5.17 -1.17 2.06
N PHE A 351 -5.88 -0.05 2.04
CA PHE A 351 -6.77 0.36 0.95
C PHE A 351 -6.05 1.24 -0.08
N GLY A 352 -5.00 1.97 0.34
CA GLY A 352 -4.21 2.88 -0.50
C GLY A 352 -5.07 3.82 -1.36
N HIS A 353 -4.59 4.10 -2.58
CA HIS A 353 -5.25 5.02 -3.54
C HIS A 353 -6.57 4.52 -4.14
N LEU A 354 -7.07 3.34 -3.75
CA LEU A 354 -8.47 2.98 -4.02
C LEU A 354 -9.42 3.87 -3.21
N ALA A 355 -8.98 4.36 -2.05
CA ALA A 355 -9.73 5.33 -1.26
C ALA A 355 -10.04 6.60 -2.07
N ASP A 356 -9.05 7.15 -2.79
CA ASP A 356 -9.24 8.34 -3.63
C ASP A 356 -10.27 8.08 -4.75
N ARG A 357 -10.13 6.94 -5.48
CA ARG A 357 -11.06 6.52 -6.54
C ARG A 357 -12.49 6.42 -6.00
N MET A 358 -12.68 5.72 -4.87
CA MET A 358 -14.00 5.49 -4.28
C MET A 358 -14.60 6.74 -3.63
N ALA A 359 -13.76 7.68 -3.17
CA ALA A 359 -14.18 8.99 -2.67
C ALA A 359 -14.51 10.00 -3.80
N GLY A 360 -14.42 9.61 -5.07
CA GLY A 360 -14.67 10.50 -6.21
C GLY A 360 -13.59 11.56 -6.46
N LEU A 361 -12.39 11.37 -5.90
CA LEU A 361 -11.26 12.27 -6.09
C LEU A 361 -10.47 11.87 -7.35
N ALA A 362 -9.87 12.86 -8.01
CA ALA A 362 -8.90 12.60 -9.07
C ALA A 362 -7.72 11.83 -8.50
N GLN A 363 -7.34 10.71 -9.13
CA GLN A 363 -6.11 10.02 -8.75
C GLN A 363 -4.92 10.93 -9.05
N PRO A 364 -3.90 11.00 -8.15
CA PRO A 364 -2.62 11.58 -8.53
C PRO A 364 -2.08 10.81 -9.75
N GLU A 365 -1.50 11.54 -10.71
CA GLU A 365 -0.80 10.91 -11.83
C GLU A 365 0.30 10.00 -11.27
N ARG A 366 0.25 8.71 -11.63
CA ARG A 366 1.35 7.79 -11.32
C ARG A 366 2.55 8.22 -12.15
N GLN A 367 3.63 8.63 -11.48
CA GLN A 367 4.94 8.77 -12.10
C GLN A 367 5.58 7.38 -12.28
#